data_AF-A0A1X2AFB2-F1
#
_entry.id   AF-A0A1X2AFB2-F1
#
_cell.length_a   1.000
_cell.length_b   1.000
_cell.length_c   1.000
_cell.angle_alpha   90.00
_cell.angle_beta   90.00
_cell.angle_gamma   90.00
#
_symmetry.space_group_name_H-M   'P 1'
#
loop_
_entity.id
_entity.type
_entity.pdbx_description
1 polymer ?
#
loop_
_entity_poly.entity_id
_entity_poly.type
_entity_poly.pdbx_seq_one_letter_code
_entity_poly.pdbx_strand_id
1 'polypeptide(L)'
;MELRTVDAAHMRTLNTLYDVFAEAWHFPPWFGRNMNAFNDFMRDLDNMINTAEGKPAAPGYLTDVADAHLLLIDEPKAFSWFANAMPFYRDYYRDELSPPAAFGLLLSAPISELDAVRERWQTAGVPVVTVNV
;
A
#
# COMPACT_ATOMS: atom_id res chain seq x y z
N MET A 1 -4.57 9.24 12.45
CA MET A 1 -4.40 8.23 11.40
C MET A 1 -4.34 8.98 10.09
N GLU A 2 -3.38 8.64 9.24
CA GLU A 2 -3.30 9.14 7.87
C GLU A 2 -3.95 8.11 6.94
N LEU A 3 -4.86 8.59 6.09
CA LEU A 3 -5.52 7.81 5.05
C LEU A 3 -5.18 8.42 3.70
N ARG A 4 -4.78 7.58 2.74
CA ARG A 4 -4.65 7.94 1.33
C ARG A 4 -5.46 6.97 0.49
N THR A 5 -6.24 7.50 -0.43
CA THR A 5 -6.95 6.68 -1.43
C THR A 5 -6.20 6.74 -2.74
N VAL A 6 -5.95 5.58 -3.32
CA VAL A 6 -5.30 5.39 -4.62
C VAL A 6 -6.18 4.54 -5.51
N ASP A 7 -6.17 4.80 -6.80
CA ASP A 7 -6.99 4.07 -7.77
C ASP A 7 -6.14 3.06 -8.55
N ALA A 8 -6.47 1.78 -8.40
CA ALA A 8 -5.77 0.69 -9.06
C ALA A 8 -5.98 0.65 -10.58
N ALA A 9 -6.99 1.34 -11.13
CA ALA A 9 -7.09 1.56 -12.57
C ALA A 9 -5.86 2.31 -13.12
N HIS A 10 -5.18 3.09 -12.29
CA HIS A 10 -3.94 3.81 -12.60
C HIS A 10 -2.68 3.07 -12.10
N MET A 11 -2.80 1.88 -11.52
CA MET A 11 -1.68 1.09 -10.95
C MET A 11 -1.59 -0.32 -11.56
N ARG A 12 -1.86 -0.42 -12.86
CA ARG A 12 -1.90 -1.71 -13.58
C ARG A 12 -0.52 -2.34 -13.82
N THR A 13 0.55 -1.54 -13.72
CA THR A 13 1.95 -1.97 -13.79
C THR A 13 2.74 -1.41 -12.61
N LEU A 14 3.92 -1.97 -12.35
CA LEU A 14 4.76 -1.56 -11.24
C LEU A 14 5.25 -0.11 -11.35
N ASN A 15 5.52 0.37 -12.57
CA ASN A 15 5.91 1.75 -12.80
C ASN A 15 4.81 2.73 -12.40
N THR A 16 3.56 2.47 -12.80
CA THR A 16 2.47 3.38 -12.47
C THR A 16 2.06 3.27 -10.99
N LEU A 17 2.19 2.09 -10.39
CA LEU A 17 2.06 1.93 -8.93
C LEU A 17 3.05 2.83 -8.18
N TYR A 18 4.32 2.85 -8.59
CA TYR A 18 5.33 3.69 -7.97
C TYR A 18 4.99 5.17 -8.03
N ASP A 19 4.52 5.66 -9.18
CA ASP A 19 4.17 7.06 -9.33
C ASP A 19 2.95 7.43 -8.47
N VAL A 20 1.91 6.59 -8.47
CA VAL A 20 0.68 6.83 -7.69
C VAL A 20 0.96 6.81 -6.18
N PHE A 21 1.73 5.86 -5.68
CA PHE A 21 2.11 5.83 -4.26
C PHE A 21 3.03 7.00 -3.89
N ALA A 22 3.99 7.34 -4.76
CA ALA A 22 4.88 8.46 -4.52
C ALA A 22 4.13 9.78 -4.40
N GLU A 23 3.12 9.99 -5.24
CA GLU A 23 2.25 11.16 -5.15
C GLU A 23 1.41 11.14 -3.85
N ALA A 24 0.70 10.03 -3.59
CA ALA A 24 -0.23 9.93 -2.47
C ALA A 24 0.45 10.06 -1.10
N TRP A 25 1.66 9.50 -0.96
CA TRP A 25 2.41 9.45 0.29
C TRP A 25 3.58 10.44 0.33
N HIS A 26 3.65 11.38 -0.62
CA HIS A 26 4.68 12.41 -0.67
C HIS A 26 6.12 11.88 -0.67
N PHE A 27 6.38 10.80 -1.42
CA PHE A 27 7.75 10.34 -1.61
C PHE A 27 8.58 11.45 -2.29
N PRO A 28 9.86 11.58 -1.94
CA PRO A 28 10.66 12.69 -2.40
C PRO A 28 10.98 12.58 -3.90
N PRO A 29 11.36 13.69 -4.56
CA PRO A 29 11.68 13.69 -5.99
C PRO A 29 12.81 12.73 -6.40
N TRP A 30 13.70 12.38 -5.47
CA TRP A 30 14.79 11.41 -5.67
C TRP A 30 14.37 9.95 -5.41
N PHE A 31 13.07 9.66 -5.26
CA PHE A 31 12.55 8.30 -5.17
C PHE A 31 12.99 7.46 -6.38
N GLY A 32 13.75 6.39 -6.10
CA GLY A 32 14.46 5.61 -7.11
C GLY A 32 13.60 4.69 -8.00
N ARG A 33 12.27 4.66 -7.83
CA ARG A 33 11.31 3.92 -8.68
C ARG A 33 11.68 2.45 -8.94
N ASN A 34 12.02 1.75 -7.87
CA ASN A 34 12.31 0.31 -7.89
C ASN A 34 11.87 -0.34 -6.58
N MET A 35 11.83 -1.67 -6.55
CA MET A 35 11.28 -2.44 -5.42
C MET A 35 11.99 -2.16 -4.10
N ASN A 36 13.32 -1.99 -4.13
CA ASN A 36 14.11 -1.70 -2.93
C ASN A 36 13.78 -0.31 -2.41
N ALA A 37 13.80 0.70 -3.27
CA ALA A 37 13.42 2.05 -2.90
C ALA A 37 11.97 2.08 -2.36
N PHE A 38 11.03 1.38 -3.01
CA PHE A 38 9.65 1.32 -2.56
C PHE A 38 9.53 0.73 -1.15
N ASN A 39 10.24 -0.37 -0.87
CA ASN A 39 10.28 -0.98 0.47
C ASN A 39 10.83 -0.03 1.54
N ASP A 40 11.82 0.79 1.19
CA ASP A 40 12.40 1.75 2.13
C ASP A 40 11.40 2.86 2.45
N PHE A 41 10.79 3.47 1.43
CA PHE A 41 9.84 4.56 1.65
C PHE A 41 8.52 4.11 2.28
N MET A 42 8.04 2.91 1.98
CA MET A 42 6.86 2.37 2.65
C MET A 42 7.06 2.14 4.16
N ARG A 43 8.32 1.95 4.61
CA ARG A 43 8.67 1.87 6.04
C ARG A 43 9.01 3.23 6.67
N ASP A 44 8.82 4.31 5.93
CA ASP A 44 9.21 5.67 6.35
C ASP A 44 8.08 6.68 6.16
N LEU A 45 6.83 6.23 6.11
CA LEU A 45 5.65 7.08 5.85
C LEU A 45 5.48 8.16 6.92
N ASP A 46 5.87 7.87 8.16
CA ASP A 46 5.87 8.85 9.24
C ASP A 46 6.78 10.02 8.90
N ASN A 47 8.02 9.76 8.48
CA ASN A 47 8.93 10.83 8.10
C ASN A 47 8.50 11.54 6.80
N MET A 48 7.95 10.80 5.83
CA MET A 48 7.44 11.41 4.58
C MET A 48 6.35 12.42 4.86
N ILE A 49 5.31 12.03 5.61
CA ILE A 49 4.19 12.92 5.95
C ILE A 49 4.64 14.06 6.87
N ASN A 50 5.44 13.77 7.89
CA ASN A 50 5.92 14.80 8.81
C ASN A 50 6.71 15.89 8.07
N THR A 51 7.57 15.49 7.13
CA THR A 51 8.38 16.41 6.33
C THR A 51 7.52 17.20 5.34
N ALA A 52 6.62 16.52 4.63
CA ALA A 52 5.80 17.15 3.59
C ALA A 52 4.73 18.09 4.16
N GLU A 53 4.14 17.75 5.31
CA GLU A 53 2.97 18.44 5.85
C GLU A 53 3.22 19.17 7.18
N GLY A 54 4.42 19.03 7.78
CA GLY A 54 4.76 19.66 9.05
C GLY A 54 3.96 19.12 10.25
N LYS A 55 3.52 17.87 10.18
CA LYS A 55 2.69 17.20 11.20
C LYS A 55 3.52 16.28 12.09
N PRO A 56 3.04 15.94 13.30
CA PRO A 56 3.62 14.85 14.09
C PRO A 56 3.25 13.48 13.49
N ALA A 57 4.04 12.45 13.82
CA ALA A 57 3.78 11.08 13.40
C ALA A 57 2.37 10.62 13.80
N ALA A 58 1.70 9.93 12.89
CA ALA A 58 0.34 9.45 13.09
C ALA A 58 0.35 8.08 13.78
N PRO A 59 -0.68 7.75 14.59
CA PRO A 59 -0.80 6.41 15.19
C PRO A 59 -1.18 5.32 14.18
N GLY A 60 -1.31 5.65 12.89
CA GLY A 60 -1.57 4.67 11.86
C GLY A 60 -1.63 5.23 10.45
N TYR A 61 -1.32 4.37 9.48
CA TYR A 61 -1.21 4.65 8.05
C TYR A 61 -2.04 3.64 7.27
N LEU A 62 -3.10 4.11 6.60
CA LEU A 62 -4.01 3.29 5.83
C LEU A 62 -3.98 3.74 4.37
N THR A 63 -3.74 2.81 3.45
CA THR A 63 -3.97 3.06 2.03
C THR A 63 -5.26 2.35 1.61
N ASP A 64 -6.23 3.10 1.09
CA ASP A 64 -7.41 2.54 0.43
C ASP A 64 -7.13 2.42 -1.06
N VAL A 65 -7.18 1.19 -1.57
CA VAL A 65 -6.98 0.88 -2.98
C VAL A 65 -8.36 0.69 -3.61
N ALA A 66 -8.84 1.74 -4.26
CA ALA A 66 -10.03 1.68 -5.11
C ALA A 66 -9.75 0.82 -6.34
N ASP A 67 -10.80 0.19 -6.87
CA ASP A 67 -10.75 -0.73 -8.01
C ASP A 67 -9.68 -1.82 -7.89
N ALA A 68 -9.49 -2.37 -6.68
CA ALA A 68 -8.39 -3.27 -6.34
C ALA A 68 -8.24 -4.52 -7.24
N HIS A 69 -9.30 -4.91 -7.95
CA HIS A 69 -9.28 -5.96 -8.97
C HIS A 69 -8.31 -5.65 -10.14
N LEU A 70 -8.02 -4.38 -10.41
CA LEU A 70 -7.12 -3.91 -11.47
C LEU A 70 -5.65 -3.77 -11.02
N LEU A 71 -5.36 -3.89 -9.72
CA LEU A 71 -4.04 -3.64 -9.16
C LEU A 71 -3.01 -4.58 -9.78
N LEU A 72 -1.97 -4.04 -10.43
CA LEU A 72 -0.90 -4.81 -11.08
C LEU A 72 -1.41 -5.94 -11.99
N ILE A 73 -2.59 -5.77 -12.60
CA ILE A 73 -3.23 -6.81 -13.41
C ILE A 73 -2.42 -7.18 -14.65
N ASP A 74 -1.63 -6.24 -15.18
CA ASP A 74 -0.78 -6.46 -16.35
C ASP A 74 0.59 -7.07 -15.95
N GLU A 75 0.90 -7.17 -14.64
CA GLU A 75 2.17 -7.72 -14.11
C GLU A 75 1.97 -8.67 -12.90
N PRO A 76 1.46 -9.89 -13.10
CA PRO A 76 1.10 -10.79 -11.98
C PRO A 76 2.24 -11.17 -11.03
N LYS A 77 3.48 -11.26 -11.54
CA LYS A 77 4.66 -11.52 -10.69
C LYS A 77 4.97 -10.34 -9.76
N ALA A 78 4.78 -9.11 -10.26
CA ALA A 78 4.93 -7.91 -9.44
C ALA A 78 3.81 -7.83 -8.39
N PHE A 79 2.58 -8.25 -8.74
CA PHE A 79 1.49 -8.36 -7.77
C PHE A 79 1.85 -9.28 -6.60
N SER A 80 2.36 -10.49 -6.87
CA SER A 80 2.77 -11.40 -5.80
C SER A 80 3.83 -10.77 -4.88
N TRP A 81 4.81 -10.08 -5.44
CA TRP A 81 5.80 -9.34 -4.64
C TRP A 81 5.14 -8.25 -3.78
N PHE A 82 4.32 -7.39 -4.38
CA PHE A 82 3.65 -6.28 -3.69
C PHE A 82 2.77 -6.79 -2.54
N ALA A 83 1.92 -7.79 -2.80
CA ALA A 83 1.04 -8.36 -1.80
C ALA A 83 1.84 -8.89 -0.60
N ASN A 84 2.90 -9.67 -0.86
CA ASN A 84 3.75 -10.24 0.20
C ASN A 84 4.55 -9.18 0.98
N ALA A 85 4.74 -7.98 0.44
CA ALA A 85 5.40 -6.89 1.16
C ALA A 85 4.48 -6.25 2.23
N MET A 86 3.15 -6.32 2.09
CA MET A 86 2.22 -5.64 3.01
C MET A 86 2.33 -6.14 4.45
N PRO A 87 2.36 -7.46 4.74
CA PRO A 87 2.57 -7.95 6.10
C PRO A 87 3.93 -7.55 6.69
N PHE A 88 4.97 -7.49 5.85
CA PHE A 88 6.30 -7.06 6.26
C PHE A 88 6.30 -5.60 6.73
N TYR A 89 5.64 -4.69 5.98
CA TYR A 89 5.50 -3.30 6.43
C TYR A 89 4.65 -3.21 7.71
N ARG A 90 3.53 -3.94 7.77
CA ARG A 90 2.69 -4.00 8.98
C ARG A 90 3.51 -4.38 10.22
N ASP A 91 4.35 -5.40 10.10
CA ASP A 91 5.16 -5.87 11.21
C ASP A 91 6.23 -4.84 11.60
N TYR A 92 6.84 -4.14 10.65
CA TYR A 92 7.74 -3.01 10.92
C TYR A 92 7.05 -1.89 11.74
N TYR A 93 5.88 -1.40 11.31
CA TYR A 93 5.17 -0.32 12.03
C TYR A 93 4.72 -0.75 13.44
N ARG A 94 4.43 -2.05 13.63
CA ARG A 94 4.01 -2.59 14.93
C ARG A 94 5.19 -2.80 15.87
N ASP A 95 6.29 -3.36 15.38
CA ASP A 95 7.35 -3.93 16.21
C ASP A 95 8.63 -3.10 16.24
N GLU A 96 8.91 -2.33 15.18
CA GLU A 96 10.16 -1.59 15.02
C GLU A 96 9.99 -0.08 15.15
N LEU A 97 8.89 0.49 14.64
CA LEU A 97 8.63 1.93 14.76
C LEU A 97 8.37 2.34 16.22
N SER A 98 8.90 3.49 16.64
CA SER A 98 8.71 4.03 17.99
C SER A 98 8.26 5.50 17.95
N PRO A 99 7.05 5.84 18.42
CA PRO A 99 6.03 4.92 18.95
C PRO A 99 5.44 4.00 17.87
N PRO A 100 4.95 2.80 18.22
CA PRO A 100 4.30 1.91 17.26
C PRO A 100 3.08 2.56 16.60
N ALA A 101 2.82 2.17 15.35
CA ALA A 101 1.66 2.63 14.60
C ALA A 101 0.95 1.45 13.90
N ALA A 102 -0.32 1.64 13.57
CA ALA A 102 -1.02 0.72 12.69
C ALA A 102 -0.59 0.93 11.23
N PHE A 103 -0.56 -0.14 10.44
CA PHE A 103 -0.39 -0.07 8.99
C PHE A 103 -1.36 -1.02 8.32
N GLY A 104 -1.99 -0.58 7.24
CA GLY A 104 -2.98 -1.38 6.54
C GLY A 104 -3.20 -0.99 5.09
N LEU A 105 -3.77 -1.94 4.36
CA LEU A 105 -4.29 -1.75 3.02
C LEU A 105 -5.79 -2.14 3.06
N LEU A 106 -6.66 -1.21 2.68
CA LEU A 106 -8.07 -1.50 2.42
C LEU A 106 -8.22 -1.74 0.92
N LEU A 107 -8.90 -2.83 0.56
CA LEU A 107 -9.10 -3.23 -0.84
C LEU A 107 -10.57 -3.02 -1.19
N SER A 108 -10.83 -2.00 -2.00
CA SER A 108 -12.17 -1.61 -2.41
C SER A 108 -12.39 -2.03 -3.87
N ALA A 109 -13.50 -2.71 -4.16
CA ALA A 109 -13.85 -3.14 -5.51
C ALA A 109 -15.38 -3.26 -5.66
N PRO A 110 -15.91 -3.28 -6.89
CA PRO A 110 -17.31 -3.64 -7.13
C PRO A 110 -17.66 -4.98 -6.49
N ILE A 111 -18.92 -5.14 -6.03
CA ILE A 111 -19.38 -6.37 -5.34
C ILE A 111 -19.10 -7.62 -6.17
N SER A 112 -19.25 -7.55 -7.49
CA SER A 112 -18.98 -8.66 -8.41
C SER A 112 -17.52 -9.10 -8.45
N GLU A 113 -16.59 -8.26 -8.00
CA GLU A 113 -15.15 -8.49 -8.04
C GLU A 113 -14.56 -8.85 -6.67
N LEU A 114 -15.33 -8.74 -5.57
CA LEU A 114 -14.80 -8.95 -4.21
C LEU A 114 -14.23 -10.35 -4.01
N ASP A 115 -14.89 -11.38 -4.54
CA ASP A 115 -14.40 -12.76 -4.45
C ASP A 115 -13.13 -12.97 -5.28
N ALA A 116 -13.04 -12.37 -6.47
CA ALA A 116 -11.84 -12.43 -7.31
C ALA A 116 -10.65 -11.71 -6.65
N VAL A 117 -10.87 -10.55 -6.03
CA VAL A 117 -9.83 -9.86 -5.24
C VAL A 117 -9.39 -10.75 -4.07
N ARG A 118 -10.33 -11.31 -3.31
CA ARG A 118 -10.02 -12.19 -2.18
C ARG A 118 -9.18 -13.39 -2.62
N GLU A 119 -9.62 -14.10 -3.65
CA GLU A 119 -8.93 -15.28 -4.18
C GLU A 119 -7.52 -14.94 -4.68
N ARG A 120 -7.36 -13.81 -5.37
CA ARG A 120 -6.07 -13.37 -5.89
C ARG A 120 -5.06 -13.09 -4.77
N TRP A 121 -5.49 -12.44 -3.69
CA TRP A 121 -4.63 -12.17 -2.52
C TRP A 121 -4.30 -13.45 -1.75
N GLN A 122 -5.27 -14.35 -1.57
CA GLN A 122 -5.05 -15.66 -0.95
C GLN A 122 -4.08 -16.51 -1.75
N THR A 123 -4.19 -16.50 -3.09
CA THR A 123 -3.26 -17.19 -4.00
C THR A 123 -1.84 -16.63 -3.90
N ALA A 124 -1.68 -15.33 -3.62
CA ALA A 124 -0.39 -14.73 -3.33
C ALA A 124 0.15 -15.06 -1.93
N GLY A 125 -0.60 -15.82 -1.11
CA GLY A 125 -0.20 -16.22 0.24
C GLY A 125 -0.56 -15.21 1.33
N VAL A 126 -1.35 -14.18 1.01
CA VAL A 126 -1.70 -13.12 1.95
C VAL A 126 -3.19 -13.23 2.32
N PRO A 127 -3.51 -13.59 3.56
CA PRO A 127 -4.90 -13.67 3.99
C PRO A 127 -5.50 -12.26 4.05
N VAL A 128 -6.70 -12.11 3.48
CA VAL A 128 -7.49 -10.87 3.56
C VAL A 128 -8.79 -11.14 4.31
N VAL A 129 -9.24 -10.15 5.07
CA VAL A 129 -10.48 -10.20 5.84
C VAL A 129 -11.46 -9.22 5.22
N THR A 130 -12.71 -9.65 5.03
CA THR A 130 -13.78 -8.76 4.61
C THR A 130 -14.25 -7.92 5.78
N VAL A 131 -14.31 -6.61 5.57
CA VAL A 131 -14.86 -5.65 6.52
C VAL A 131 -16.16 -5.09 5.97
N ASN A 132 -17.17 -4.97 6.83
CA ASN A 132 -18.40 -4.26 6.49
C ASN A 132 -18.23 -2.81 6.97
N VAL A 133 -18.44 -1.86 6.06
CA VAL A 133 -18.37 -0.41 6.33
C VAL A 133 -19.78 0.15 6.36
#